data_AF-A0A1B6LVQ2-F1
#
_entry.id   AF-A0A1B6LVQ2-F1
#
_cell.length_a   1.000
_cell.length_b   1.000
_cell.length_c   1.000
_cell.angle_alpha   90.00
_cell.angle_beta   90.00
_cell.angle_gamma   90.00
#
_symmetry.space_group_name_H-M   'P 1'
#
loop_
_entity.id
_entity.type
_entity.pdbx_description
1 polymer ?
#
loop_
_entity_poly.entity_id
_entity_poly.type
_entity_poly.pdbx_seq_one_letter_code
_entity_poly.pdbx_strand_id
1 'polypeptide(L)'
;TTFGSLRTRPFLITGLKLIWTQESNESKKEYTLLTSNMASDRISNSRYEIEMDEDEDNEFASDGSDSWDEMEDDNQSSVDCFFCTNTFRNIDSAVSHCSKEHGLDLPKLKARHKMDCYSYIKFVNFVRSARPTCDTIMSSDHPLWSDDKYLAPVNNEDPWLMFDFDDVEEPSTLVGCGDPPRSGYHVNAEDGKVTLSELHFAELQKTIKTLNSQIKEKDEVISQLVADMQRMKATLGEVVVGESHQTVLNQNVGAIRLEDDEEYFNTYAHFGIHHEMLSDEVRTVSYRDALCLNSSSISGRTLLDLGCGTGILSMFAARAGAARVIGIDQSDIIYHAMDIVRENQLSDKITLVKGRLEDTELPLPQVDLIVSEWMGYFLLFEAMLDSVIYARDKHLRPGGLLLPNRCSLSLVGGCDQALHSEMLGFWSDVYGFKMSSLRGDVVREPQTCVVSPDSVATTPAQLCMLDLMTVTTDCMDFQADFEIVATKSTQLTCLIGYFDVFFDLPNPVNFSTSPMCKPTHWKQTVFLIQNPIPVKQGEVVQGKLTCQRNRKELRSLIVTIALGSLEQRYLLS
;
A
#
# COMPACT_ATOMS: atom_id res chain seq x y z
N THR A 1 -44.38 -44.74 -13.49
CA THR A 1 -43.75 -45.98 -12.99
C THR A 1 -42.31 -45.66 -12.68
N THR A 2 -41.80 -45.53 -11.46
CA THR A 2 -42.30 -45.80 -10.10
C THR A 2 -41.42 -45.00 -9.12
N PHE A 3 -42.02 -44.54 -8.03
CA PHE A 3 -41.52 -43.61 -6.98
C PHE A 3 -40.42 -44.15 -6.05
N GLY A 4 -39.72 -43.24 -5.35
CA GLY A 4 -39.05 -43.48 -4.05
C GLY A 4 -38.10 -42.35 -3.59
N SER A 5 -38.61 -41.22 -3.07
CA SER A 5 -38.70 -40.90 -1.62
C SER A 5 -37.42 -40.35 -0.96
N LEU A 6 -37.29 -39.01 -0.93
CA LEU A 6 -36.52 -38.25 0.06
C LEU A 6 -37.09 -38.47 1.48
N ARG A 7 -36.23 -38.78 2.45
CA ARG A 7 -36.49 -38.53 3.89
C ARG A 7 -35.22 -38.11 4.62
N THR A 8 -35.23 -36.85 5.02
CA THR A 8 -34.44 -36.23 6.08
C THR A 8 -34.63 -36.97 7.42
N ARG A 9 -33.58 -37.03 8.24
CA ARG A 9 -33.66 -37.43 9.66
C ARG A 9 -32.82 -36.49 10.55
N PRO A 10 -33.20 -36.33 11.83
CA PRO A 10 -33.18 -35.06 12.54
C PRO A 10 -32.00 -34.90 13.53
N PHE A 11 -31.63 -33.65 13.80
CA PHE A 11 -30.84 -33.27 14.97
C PHE A 11 -31.67 -33.48 16.25
N LEU A 12 -31.09 -34.18 17.22
CA LEU A 12 -31.63 -34.35 18.56
C LEU A 12 -30.67 -33.70 19.56
N ILE A 13 -31.12 -32.60 20.15
CA ILE A 13 -30.54 -31.95 21.32
C ILE A 13 -31.01 -32.73 22.56
N THR A 14 -30.07 -33.15 23.41
CA THR A 14 -30.31 -33.56 24.80
C THR A 14 -29.11 -33.03 25.61
N GLY A 15 -29.20 -32.15 26.61
CA GLY A 15 -30.28 -31.88 27.55
C GLY A 15 -29.93 -32.52 28.90
N LEU A 16 -29.14 -31.85 29.73
CA LEU A 16 -28.89 -32.27 31.11
C LEU A 16 -30.10 -31.92 31.98
N LYS A 17 -30.53 -32.93 32.74
CA LYS A 17 -31.83 -33.05 33.39
C LYS A 17 -31.71 -32.70 34.88
N LEU A 18 -32.45 -31.68 35.31
CA LEU A 18 -32.71 -31.38 36.72
C LEU A 18 -33.56 -32.52 37.33
N ILE A 19 -33.15 -33.03 38.50
CA ILE A 19 -33.98 -33.94 39.30
C ILE A 19 -34.28 -33.26 40.64
N TRP A 20 -35.56 -32.94 40.82
CA TRP A 20 -36.15 -32.58 42.11
C TRP A 20 -36.69 -33.84 42.78
N THR A 21 -36.40 -34.00 44.07
CA THR A 21 -37.17 -34.87 44.96
C THR A 21 -37.63 -34.01 46.14
N GLN A 22 -38.93 -34.14 46.45
CA GLN A 22 -39.64 -33.41 47.49
C GLN A 22 -40.16 -34.45 48.48
N GLU A 23 -39.68 -34.44 49.71
CA GLU A 23 -40.45 -34.93 50.86
C GLU A 23 -39.94 -34.29 52.17
N SER A 24 -40.90 -33.68 52.85
CA SER A 24 -41.02 -33.35 54.28
C SER A 24 -39.80 -33.00 55.15
N ASN A 25 -39.91 -31.80 55.75
CA ASN A 25 -39.29 -31.28 56.97
C ASN A 25 -37.75 -31.12 57.03
N GLU A 26 -37.37 -29.86 57.26
CA GLU A 26 -36.06 -29.37 57.72
C GLU A 26 -34.86 -29.49 56.77
N SER A 27 -34.58 -28.36 56.10
CA SER A 27 -33.27 -27.74 55.86
C SER A 27 -32.00 -28.62 55.77
N LYS A 28 -31.49 -28.81 54.54
CA LYS A 28 -30.07 -28.71 54.08
C LYS A 28 -29.92 -29.36 52.69
N LYS A 29 -29.22 -28.72 51.74
CA LYS A 29 -28.70 -29.41 50.54
C LYS A 29 -27.27 -28.93 50.25
N GLU A 30 -26.33 -29.87 50.42
CA GLU A 30 -24.92 -29.82 50.00
C GLU A 30 -24.80 -30.29 48.54
N TYR A 31 -23.75 -29.84 47.82
CA TYR A 31 -23.36 -30.41 46.53
C TYR A 31 -21.87 -30.78 46.55
N THR A 32 -21.58 -32.04 46.25
CA THR A 32 -20.26 -32.66 46.17
C THR A 32 -19.96 -33.00 44.71
N LEU A 33 -18.77 -32.62 44.21
CA LEU A 33 -18.27 -33.06 42.90
C LEU A 33 -17.63 -34.45 43.04
N LEU A 34 -18.20 -35.46 42.38
CA LEU A 34 -17.63 -36.79 42.25
C LEU A 34 -16.81 -36.87 40.96
N THR A 35 -15.50 -37.10 41.09
CA THR A 35 -14.63 -37.49 39.97
C THR A 35 -14.51 -39.02 39.96
N SER A 36 -14.64 -39.65 38.79
CA SER A 36 -14.21 -41.04 38.61
C SER A 36 -13.48 -41.22 37.28
N ASN A 37 -12.21 -41.62 37.39
CA ASN A 37 -11.35 -42.11 36.31
C ASN A 37 -11.75 -43.53 35.89
N MET A 38 -11.68 -43.83 34.58
CA MET A 38 -10.79 -44.85 33.97
C MET A 38 -11.35 -45.42 32.64
N ALA A 39 -10.58 -45.15 31.58
CA ALA A 39 -10.00 -46.09 30.60
C ALA A 39 -10.84 -47.14 29.82
N SER A 40 -10.51 -47.17 28.52
CA SER A 40 -10.19 -48.33 27.66
C SER A 40 -11.21 -48.79 26.60
N ASP A 41 -10.84 -48.48 25.35
CA ASP A 41 -10.58 -49.44 24.26
C ASP A 41 -11.70 -50.13 23.45
N ARG A 42 -11.68 -49.83 22.13
CA ARG A 42 -11.42 -50.73 20.97
C ARG A 42 -12.50 -50.89 19.85
N ILE A 43 -12.08 -50.43 18.66
CA ILE A 43 -11.82 -51.18 17.40
C ILE A 43 -12.87 -51.24 16.24
N SER A 44 -12.28 -51.06 15.04
CA SER A 44 -12.58 -51.57 13.67
C SER A 44 -13.43 -50.66 12.76
N ASN A 45 -13.12 -50.42 11.47
CA ASN A 45 -12.30 -51.10 10.44
C ASN A 45 -11.89 -50.06 9.36
N SER A 46 -10.63 -49.96 8.91
CA SER A 46 -10.03 -50.51 7.66
C SER A 46 -10.80 -50.26 6.36
N ARG A 47 -10.25 -49.97 5.17
CA ARG A 47 -8.95 -49.54 4.60
C ARG A 47 -9.20 -49.56 3.07
N TYR A 48 -8.71 -48.58 2.29
CA TYR A 48 -8.21 -48.80 0.93
C TYR A 48 -7.16 -47.73 0.63
N GLU A 49 -5.98 -48.23 0.26
CA GLU A 49 -4.70 -47.54 0.07
C GLU A 49 -4.58 -46.92 -1.34
N ILE A 50 -3.81 -45.84 -1.46
CA ILE A 50 -2.92 -45.58 -2.61
C ILE A 50 -1.59 -45.12 -2.02
N GLU A 51 -0.52 -45.79 -2.44
CA GLU A 51 0.87 -45.66 -2.01
C GLU A 51 1.54 -44.37 -2.52
N MET A 52 2.39 -43.77 -1.69
CA MET A 52 3.52 -42.89 -2.05
C MET A 52 4.67 -43.40 -1.16
N ASP A 53 5.78 -43.95 -1.69
CA ASP A 53 6.77 -43.21 -2.47
C ASP A 53 7.57 -42.30 -1.51
N GLU A 54 8.31 -42.88 -0.55
CA GLU A 54 9.32 -42.22 0.30
C GLU A 54 10.46 -41.65 -0.56
N ASP A 55 10.87 -40.40 -0.32
CA ASP A 55 12.28 -39.98 -0.36
C ASP A 55 12.42 -38.56 0.27
N GLU A 56 12.91 -38.58 1.50
CA GLU A 56 13.84 -37.68 2.21
C GLU A 56 13.89 -36.16 1.94
N ASP A 57 13.54 -35.42 3.01
CA ASP A 57 14.23 -34.26 3.59
C ASP A 57 14.33 -32.91 2.84
N ASN A 58 13.46 -31.96 3.23
CA ASN A 58 13.93 -30.74 3.93
C ASN A 58 12.79 -29.95 4.59
N GLU A 59 13.03 -29.56 5.83
CA GLU A 59 12.13 -28.89 6.78
C GLU A 59 11.59 -27.55 6.28
N PHE A 60 10.27 -27.49 6.06
CA PHE A 60 9.48 -26.26 6.12
C PHE A 60 8.80 -26.20 7.49
N ALA A 61 9.34 -25.43 8.42
CA ALA A 61 8.61 -25.01 9.62
C ALA A 61 7.72 -23.82 9.25
N SER A 62 6.43 -24.10 9.14
CA SER A 62 5.35 -23.13 9.01
C SER A 62 4.95 -22.60 10.38
N ASP A 63 4.73 -21.28 10.45
CA ASP A 63 3.63 -20.64 11.20
C ASP A 63 3.58 -20.91 12.72
N GLY A 64 4.15 -19.98 13.48
CA GLY A 64 3.67 -19.64 14.81
C GLY A 64 3.07 -18.25 14.77
N SER A 65 1.74 -18.18 14.81
CA SER A 65 0.98 -16.98 15.12
C SER A 65 1.37 -16.45 16.52
N ASP A 66 2.04 -15.30 16.59
CA ASP A 66 2.18 -14.57 17.85
C ASP A 66 1.59 -13.17 17.73
N SER A 67 0.64 -12.96 18.63
CA SER A 67 -0.02 -11.73 19.03
C SER A 67 0.96 -10.56 19.11
N TRP A 68 0.52 -9.39 18.63
CA TRP A 68 1.22 -8.13 18.79
C TRP A 68 1.30 -7.78 20.29
N ASP A 69 2.38 -8.20 20.95
CA ASP A 69 2.79 -7.63 22.22
C ASP A 69 3.46 -6.28 21.90
N GLU A 70 2.77 -5.19 22.26
CA GLU A 70 3.28 -3.82 22.23
C GLU A 70 4.60 -3.77 23.03
N MET A 71 5.72 -3.53 22.34
CA MET A 71 6.98 -3.23 23.01
C MET A 71 6.87 -1.81 23.60
N GLU A 72 6.84 -1.71 24.93
CA GLU A 72 7.02 -0.46 25.67
C GLU A 72 8.41 0.12 25.32
N ASP A 73 8.44 1.10 24.41
CA ASP A 73 9.65 1.83 24.05
C ASP A 73 10.00 2.80 25.20
N ASP A 74 11.08 2.50 25.92
CA ASP A 74 11.54 3.18 27.13
C ASP A 74 12.26 4.51 26.79
N ASN A 75 11.73 5.27 25.84
CA ASN A 75 12.21 6.58 25.45
C ASN A 75 11.55 7.64 26.36
N GLN A 76 12.05 7.77 27.60
CA GLN A 76 11.55 8.72 28.60
C GLN A 76 11.79 10.18 28.16
N SER A 77 10.94 10.66 27.27
CA SER A 77 10.73 12.09 27.02
C SER A 77 9.97 12.67 28.22
N SER A 78 10.63 13.52 28.99
CA SER A 78 10.00 14.19 30.13
C SER A 78 8.94 15.17 29.64
N VAL A 79 7.72 15.05 30.15
CA VAL A 79 6.58 15.88 29.76
C VAL A 79 6.40 17.04 30.74
N ASP A 80 6.58 18.27 30.26
CA ASP A 80 6.39 19.47 31.07
C ASP A 80 4.90 19.82 31.21
N CYS A 81 4.49 20.19 32.43
CA CYS A 81 3.16 20.77 32.68
C CYS A 81 2.90 22.03 31.83
N PHE A 82 1.64 22.31 31.51
CA PHE A 82 1.25 23.54 30.84
C PHE A 82 1.39 24.80 31.72
N PHE A 83 1.16 24.69 33.02
CA PHE A 83 0.92 25.85 33.90
C PHE A 83 1.90 25.99 35.06
N CYS A 84 2.81 25.03 35.25
CA CYS A 84 3.83 25.07 36.31
C CYS A 84 5.14 24.43 35.85
N THR A 85 6.14 24.42 36.74
CA THR A 85 7.50 23.90 36.47
C THR A 85 7.65 22.39 36.69
N ASN A 86 6.54 21.67 36.92
CA ASN A 86 6.59 20.22 37.16
C ASN A 86 6.76 19.46 35.85
N THR A 87 7.57 18.41 35.88
CA THR A 87 7.86 17.52 34.75
C THR A 87 7.49 16.08 35.10
N PHE A 88 6.97 15.35 34.12
CA PHE A 88 6.38 14.01 34.31
C PHE A 88 7.01 12.99 33.37
N ARG A 89 6.90 11.70 33.70
CA ARG A 89 7.50 10.61 32.92
C ARG A 89 6.66 10.20 31.71
N ASN A 90 5.37 10.51 31.71
CA ASN A 90 4.44 10.23 30.63
C ASN A 90 3.37 11.31 30.55
N ILE A 91 2.68 11.35 29.41
CA ILE A 91 1.66 12.35 29.10
C ILE A 91 0.44 12.22 30.02
N ASP A 92 0.03 11.00 30.38
CA ASP A 92 -1.12 10.75 31.26
C ASP A 92 -0.94 11.34 32.65
N SER A 93 0.28 11.27 33.20
CA SER A 93 0.61 11.90 34.47
C SER A 93 0.54 13.42 34.38
N ALA A 94 0.99 14.00 33.26
CA ALA A 94 0.92 15.43 33.02
C ALA A 94 -0.53 15.92 32.82
N VAL A 95 -1.36 15.15 32.11
CA VAL A 95 -2.81 15.38 31.95
C VAL A 95 -3.52 15.30 33.30
N SER A 96 -3.28 14.24 34.08
CA SER A 96 -3.88 14.10 35.41
C SER A 96 -3.45 15.23 36.36
N HIS A 97 -2.21 15.73 36.25
CA HIS A 97 -1.74 16.85 37.04
C HIS A 97 -2.40 18.16 36.64
N CYS A 98 -2.48 18.46 35.33
CA CYS A 98 -3.17 19.65 34.82
C CYS A 98 -4.65 19.66 35.22
N SER A 99 -5.31 18.50 35.24
CA SER A 99 -6.69 18.38 35.68
C SER A 99 -6.85 18.63 37.20
N LYS A 100 -6.03 17.99 38.04
CA LYS A 100 -6.18 18.05 39.51
C LYS A 100 -5.69 19.35 40.14
N GLU A 101 -4.54 19.86 39.69
CA GLU A 101 -3.85 21.00 40.33
C GLU A 101 -4.15 22.33 39.63
N HIS A 102 -4.47 22.29 38.34
CA HIS A 102 -4.75 23.50 37.54
C HIS A 102 -6.20 23.61 37.08
N GLY A 103 -7.02 22.56 37.25
CA GLY A 103 -8.44 22.56 36.87
C GLY A 103 -8.68 22.49 35.36
N LEU A 104 -7.71 21.99 34.58
CA LEU A 104 -7.86 21.80 33.15
C LEU A 104 -8.76 20.59 32.86
N ASP A 105 -9.92 20.83 32.26
CA ASP A 105 -10.88 19.80 31.86
C ASP A 105 -10.93 19.72 30.33
N LEU A 106 -10.07 18.87 29.76
CA LEU A 106 -9.94 18.66 28.31
C LEU A 106 -11.24 18.15 27.66
N PRO A 107 -11.96 17.15 28.21
CA PRO A 107 -13.28 16.75 27.71
C PRO A 107 -14.27 17.91 27.61
N LYS A 108 -14.32 18.76 28.65
CA LYS A 108 -15.21 19.92 28.67
C LYS A 108 -14.80 20.99 27.67
N LEU A 109 -13.51 21.21 27.44
CA LEU A 109 -13.01 22.10 26.40
C LEU A 109 -13.33 21.58 25.00
N LYS A 110 -13.12 20.27 24.77
CA LYS A 110 -13.44 19.57 23.51
C LYS A 110 -14.90 19.77 23.14
N ALA A 111 -15.81 19.46 24.07
CA ALA A 111 -17.25 19.62 23.87
C ALA A 111 -17.68 21.10 23.73
N ARG A 112 -17.10 22.01 24.53
CA ARG A 112 -17.49 23.43 24.51
C ARG A 112 -17.08 24.14 23.22
N HIS A 113 -15.85 23.92 22.75
CA HIS A 113 -15.31 24.62 21.60
C HIS A 113 -15.33 23.78 20.31
N LYS A 114 -15.90 22.56 20.35
CA LYS A 114 -15.91 21.60 19.24
C LYS A 114 -14.50 21.40 18.67
N MET A 115 -13.56 21.10 19.55
CA MET A 115 -12.16 20.98 19.17
C MET A 115 -11.92 19.69 18.39
N ASP A 116 -11.36 19.83 17.20
CA ASP A 116 -10.72 18.76 16.43
C ASP A 116 -9.20 18.73 16.75
N CYS A 117 -8.49 17.78 16.15
CA CYS A 117 -7.04 17.63 16.33
C CYS A 117 -6.27 18.93 15.98
N TYR A 118 -6.69 19.67 14.95
CA TYR A 118 -6.08 20.95 14.56
C TYR A 118 -6.31 22.05 15.60
N SER A 119 -7.52 22.15 16.15
CA SER A 119 -7.84 23.08 17.24
C SER A 119 -7.07 22.75 18.50
N TYR A 120 -6.83 21.46 18.77
CA TYR A 120 -5.98 21.01 19.88
C TYR A 120 -4.51 21.39 19.68
N ILE A 121 -3.93 21.18 18.49
CA ILE A 121 -2.56 21.62 18.17
C ILE A 121 -2.41 23.13 18.38
N LYS A 122 -3.37 23.92 17.87
CA LYS A 122 -3.40 25.38 18.08
C LYS A 122 -3.48 25.73 19.57
N PHE A 123 -4.26 24.98 20.35
CA PHE A 123 -4.35 25.15 21.81
C PHE A 123 -3.00 24.91 22.50
N VAL A 124 -2.31 23.79 22.22
CA VAL A 124 -1.00 23.47 22.79
C VAL A 124 -0.02 24.61 22.51
N ASN A 125 0.07 25.05 21.25
CA ASN A 125 0.99 26.12 20.84
C ASN A 125 0.62 27.49 21.43
N PHE A 126 -0.67 27.78 21.58
CA PHE A 126 -1.14 28.98 22.28
C PHE A 126 -0.73 28.97 23.75
N VAL A 127 -0.91 27.85 24.46
CA VAL A 127 -0.54 27.75 25.88
C VAL A 127 0.97 27.91 26.06
N ARG A 128 1.78 27.29 25.19
CA ARG A 128 3.24 27.42 25.23
C ARG A 128 3.75 28.82 24.89
N SER A 129 3.12 29.52 23.94
CA SER A 129 3.54 30.85 23.50
C SER A 129 3.02 31.99 24.39
N ALA A 130 1.74 31.98 24.77
CA ALA A 130 1.09 33.05 25.51
C ALA A 130 1.12 32.87 27.03
N ARG A 131 1.43 31.65 27.52
CA ARG A 131 1.45 31.28 28.95
C ARG A 131 0.24 31.80 29.75
N PRO A 132 -1.00 31.53 29.30
CA PRO A 132 -2.21 31.95 30.01
C PRO A 132 -2.38 31.17 31.32
N THR A 133 -3.21 31.69 32.24
CA THR A 133 -3.67 30.90 33.39
C THR A 133 -4.79 29.94 32.96
N CYS A 134 -4.90 28.78 33.63
CA CYS A 134 -5.95 27.81 33.33
C CYS A 134 -7.36 28.42 33.48
N ASP A 135 -7.57 29.28 34.48
CA ASP A 135 -8.83 30.01 34.67
C ASP A 135 -9.24 30.79 33.42
N THR A 136 -8.29 31.46 32.76
CA THR A 136 -8.55 32.25 31.55
C THR A 136 -9.00 31.38 30.39
N ILE A 137 -8.44 30.17 30.26
CA ILE A 137 -8.83 29.19 29.24
C ILE A 137 -10.21 28.63 29.55
N MET A 138 -10.42 28.18 30.78
CA MET A 138 -11.65 27.51 31.21
C MET A 138 -12.84 28.46 31.34
N SER A 139 -12.62 29.77 31.46
CA SER A 139 -13.67 30.79 31.48
C SER A 139 -13.95 31.43 30.12
N SER A 140 -13.21 31.09 29.07
CA SER A 140 -13.40 31.72 27.76
C SER A 140 -14.64 31.19 27.04
N ASP A 141 -15.45 32.11 26.49
CA ASP A 141 -16.60 31.78 25.65
C ASP A 141 -16.19 31.39 24.22
N HIS A 142 -15.02 31.84 23.77
CA HIS A 142 -14.46 31.59 22.43
C HIS A 142 -13.02 31.05 22.51
N PRO A 143 -12.57 30.22 21.55
CA PRO A 143 -11.22 29.68 21.58
C PRO A 143 -10.17 30.78 21.36
N LEU A 144 -9.36 31.04 22.39
CA LEU A 144 -8.31 32.07 22.37
C LEU A 144 -7.17 31.75 21.38
N TRP A 145 -7.13 30.52 20.89
CA TRP A 145 -6.15 29.95 19.96
C TRP A 145 -6.65 29.84 18.52
N SER A 146 -7.67 30.61 18.13
CA SER A 146 -8.28 30.51 16.79
C SER A 146 -7.35 30.93 15.63
N ASP A 147 -6.32 31.73 15.91
CA ASP A 147 -5.40 32.30 14.92
C ASP A 147 -4.49 31.23 14.29
N ASP A 148 -4.37 31.22 12.97
CA ASP A 148 -3.57 30.23 12.22
C ASP A 148 -2.07 30.28 12.53
N LYS A 149 -1.58 31.38 13.12
CA LYS A 149 -0.19 31.44 13.60
C LYS A 149 0.15 30.35 14.63
N TYR A 150 -0.85 29.77 15.29
CA TYR A 150 -0.67 28.68 16.26
C TYR A 150 -0.63 27.28 15.63
N LEU A 151 -0.71 27.16 14.30
CA LEU A 151 -0.41 25.90 13.60
C LEU A 151 1.09 25.60 13.55
N ALA A 152 1.93 26.62 13.77
CA ALA A 152 3.37 26.42 13.89
C ALA A 152 3.73 26.01 15.34
N PRO A 153 4.39 24.87 15.54
CA PRO A 153 4.83 24.43 16.86
C PRO A 153 5.81 25.41 17.50
N VAL A 154 5.61 25.69 18.79
CA VAL A 154 6.58 26.47 19.60
C VAL A 154 7.80 25.61 19.93
N ASN A 155 7.60 24.30 20.09
CA ASN A 155 8.62 23.28 20.21
C ASN A 155 8.20 22.07 19.36
N ASN A 156 9.05 21.66 18.40
CA ASN A 156 8.76 20.56 17.47
C ASN A 156 8.73 19.19 18.15
N GLU A 157 9.29 19.08 19.36
CA GLU A 157 9.35 17.85 20.14
C GLU A 157 8.48 17.93 21.41
N ASP A 158 7.45 18.78 21.44
CA ASP A 158 6.54 18.85 22.61
C ASP A 158 5.70 17.57 22.70
N PRO A 159 5.82 16.76 23.77
CA PRO A 159 5.05 15.51 23.91
C PRO A 159 3.53 15.71 23.91
N TRP A 160 3.05 16.92 24.21
CA TRP A 160 1.63 17.25 24.11
C TRP A 160 1.11 17.31 22.67
N LEU A 161 1.98 17.48 21.66
CA LEU A 161 1.60 17.40 20.25
C LEU A 161 1.47 15.95 19.74
N MET A 162 1.99 14.99 20.51
CA MET A 162 1.88 13.56 20.22
C MET A 162 0.73 12.88 20.99
N PHE A 163 0.00 13.64 21.81
CA PHE A 163 -1.15 13.13 22.55
C PHE A 163 -2.33 12.87 21.60
N ASP A 164 -2.89 11.66 21.64
CA ASP A 164 -4.08 11.31 20.87
C ASP A 164 -5.32 11.98 21.47
N PHE A 165 -5.61 13.19 20.97
CA PHE A 165 -6.74 13.98 21.44
C PHE A 165 -8.09 13.42 20.95
N ASP A 166 -8.11 12.60 19.90
CA ASP A 166 -9.35 12.06 19.36
C ASP A 166 -9.99 11.05 20.33
N ASP A 167 -9.18 10.34 21.11
CA ASP A 167 -9.60 9.39 22.17
C ASP A 167 -10.19 10.05 23.43
N VAL A 168 -10.12 11.38 23.57
CA VAL A 168 -10.75 12.08 24.70
C VAL A 168 -12.27 12.03 24.55
N GLU A 169 -12.93 11.18 25.34
CA GLU A 169 -14.40 11.04 25.37
C GLU A 169 -15.09 12.35 25.80
N GLU A 170 -16.08 12.82 25.01
CA GLU A 170 -16.88 13.97 25.38
C GLU A 170 -17.80 13.65 26.57
N PRO A 171 -18.06 14.60 27.49
CA PRO A 171 -18.97 14.37 28.61
C PRO A 171 -20.37 14.01 28.12
N SER A 172 -20.80 12.76 28.35
CA SER A 172 -22.10 12.25 27.94
C SER A 172 -23.24 13.08 28.54
N THR A 173 -23.94 13.84 27.72
CA THR A 173 -25.14 14.59 28.11
C THR A 173 -26.39 13.76 27.84
N LEU A 174 -26.63 12.73 28.66
CA LEU A 174 -27.95 12.10 28.76
C LEU A 174 -28.37 11.93 30.22
N VAL A 175 -29.54 12.48 30.50
CA VAL A 175 -30.23 12.52 31.79
C VAL A 175 -30.76 11.12 32.14
N GLY A 176 -30.37 10.62 33.31
CA GLY A 176 -31.26 9.87 34.20
C GLY A 176 -31.36 8.35 34.05
N CYS A 177 -30.40 7.64 34.65
CA CYS A 177 -30.66 6.49 35.53
C CYS A 177 -29.36 6.19 36.29
N GLY A 178 -29.38 6.30 37.61
CA GLY A 178 -28.17 6.36 38.43
C GLY A 178 -27.31 5.11 38.36
N ASP A 179 -26.01 5.31 38.12
CA ASP A 179 -24.99 4.34 38.44
C ASP A 179 -24.78 4.28 39.96
N PRO A 180 -24.69 3.09 40.57
CA PRO A 180 -24.38 2.97 41.99
C PRO A 180 -22.92 3.35 42.24
N PRO A 181 -22.58 3.84 43.45
CA PRO A 181 -21.25 4.33 43.76
C PRO A 181 -20.22 3.19 43.65
N ARG A 182 -19.04 3.49 43.09
CA ARG A 182 -17.80 2.70 43.29
C ARG A 182 -17.47 2.67 44.79
N SER A 183 -18.13 1.78 45.52
CA SER A 183 -17.83 1.39 46.89
C SER A 183 -17.19 0.02 46.81
N GLY A 184 -15.96 -0.11 47.33
CA GLY A 184 -15.21 -1.36 47.33
C GLY A 184 -16.03 -2.51 47.92
N TYR A 185 -16.26 -3.55 47.14
CA TYR A 185 -16.93 -4.75 47.62
C TYR A 185 -15.96 -5.54 48.52
N HIS A 186 -16.29 -5.64 49.80
CA HIS A 186 -15.57 -6.49 50.75
C HIS A 186 -15.85 -7.97 50.44
N VAL A 187 -14.80 -8.70 50.05
CA VAL A 187 -14.81 -10.15 49.94
C VAL A 187 -14.35 -10.70 51.29
N ASN A 188 -15.23 -11.38 52.03
CA ASN A 188 -14.85 -12.12 53.22
C ASN A 188 -14.64 -13.60 52.86
N ALA A 189 -13.50 -14.13 53.26
CA ALA A 189 -13.16 -15.54 53.16
C ALA A 189 -12.90 -16.06 54.58
N GLU A 190 -13.82 -16.88 55.09
CA GLU A 190 -13.61 -17.70 56.29
C GLU A 190 -13.91 -19.16 55.94
N ASP A 191 -13.11 -20.09 56.47
CA ASP A 191 -13.21 -21.54 56.27
C ASP A 191 -13.31 -22.02 54.81
N GLY A 192 -12.51 -21.43 53.92
CA GLY A 192 -12.39 -21.86 52.52
C GLY A 192 -13.63 -21.62 51.65
N LYS A 193 -14.60 -20.82 52.14
CA LYS A 193 -15.79 -20.43 51.39
C LYS A 193 -15.80 -18.90 51.20
N VAL A 194 -15.88 -18.49 49.93
CA VAL A 194 -16.02 -17.07 49.55
C VAL A 194 -17.50 -16.71 49.59
N THR A 195 -17.88 -15.79 50.48
CA THR A 195 -19.26 -15.26 50.52
C THR A 195 -19.31 -13.91 49.82
N LEU A 196 -20.01 -13.85 48.68
CA LEU A 196 -20.34 -12.61 47.99
C LEU A 196 -21.58 -11.98 48.62
N SER A 197 -21.68 -10.65 48.60
CA SER A 197 -22.94 -9.99 48.96
C SER A 197 -24.03 -10.37 47.96
N GLU A 198 -25.28 -10.44 48.42
CA GLU A 198 -26.43 -10.83 47.59
C GLU A 198 -26.59 -9.90 46.37
N LEU A 199 -26.22 -8.62 46.53
CA LEU A 199 -26.15 -7.62 45.48
C LEU A 199 -25.08 -7.95 44.42
N HIS A 200 -23.87 -8.31 44.84
CA HIS A 200 -22.78 -8.64 43.92
C HIS A 200 -23.07 -9.94 43.15
N PHE A 201 -23.67 -10.93 43.81
CA PHE A 201 -24.08 -12.17 43.14
C PHE A 201 -25.19 -11.94 42.10
N ALA A 202 -26.17 -11.09 42.41
CA ALA A 202 -27.22 -10.72 41.47
C ALA A 202 -26.67 -9.95 40.25
N GLU A 203 -25.68 -9.08 40.47
CA GLU A 203 -25.01 -8.33 39.40
C GLU A 203 -24.18 -9.25 38.50
N LEU A 204 -23.43 -10.20 39.09
CA LEU A 204 -22.69 -11.20 38.33
C LEU A 204 -23.61 -12.09 37.47
N GLN A 205 -24.75 -12.52 38.02
CA GLN A 205 -25.76 -13.26 37.27
C GLN A 205 -26.34 -12.47 36.10
N LYS A 206 -26.55 -11.16 36.28
CA LYS A 206 -27.01 -10.27 35.22
C LYS A 206 -25.97 -10.16 34.11
N THR A 207 -24.70 -9.99 34.45
CA THR A 207 -23.59 -9.92 33.49
C THR A 207 -23.44 -11.21 32.70
N ILE A 208 -23.49 -12.37 33.36
CA ILE A 208 -23.44 -13.69 32.69
C ILE A 208 -24.60 -13.83 31.70
N LYS A 209 -25.81 -13.37 32.08
CA LYS A 209 -26.97 -13.42 31.18
C LYS A 209 -26.80 -12.53 29.96
N THR A 210 -26.23 -11.34 30.13
CA THR A 210 -25.93 -10.41 29.03
C THR A 210 -24.87 -10.99 28.09
N LEU A 211 -23.77 -11.51 28.62
CA LEU A 211 -22.70 -12.13 27.83
C LEU A 211 -23.20 -13.34 27.05
N ASN A 212 -24.01 -14.20 27.66
CA ASN A 212 -24.62 -15.33 26.95
C ASN A 212 -25.54 -14.88 25.80
N SER A 213 -26.23 -13.74 25.95
CA SER A 213 -27.03 -13.16 24.87
C SER A 213 -26.16 -12.66 23.72
N GLN A 214 -25.04 -12.01 24.03
CA GLN A 214 -24.09 -11.51 23.03
C GLN A 214 -23.39 -12.64 22.28
N ILE A 215 -23.02 -13.73 22.96
CA ILE A 215 -22.45 -14.93 22.31
C ILE A 215 -23.45 -15.50 21.31
N LYS A 216 -24.72 -15.64 21.72
CA LYS A 216 -25.76 -16.16 20.83
C LYS A 216 -25.97 -15.30 19.59
N GLU A 217 -25.96 -13.97 19.75
CA GLU A 217 -26.08 -13.03 18.64
C GLU A 217 -24.89 -13.14 17.67
N LYS A 218 -23.67 -13.28 18.20
CA LYS A 218 -22.46 -13.50 17.37
C LYS A 218 -22.47 -14.84 16.65
N ASP A 219 -22.94 -15.91 17.30
CA ASP A 219 -23.08 -17.24 16.67
C ASP A 219 -24.07 -17.22 15.49
N GLU A 220 -25.14 -16.42 15.61
CA GLU A 220 -26.11 -16.21 14.53
C GLU A 220 -25.48 -15.46 13.35
N VAL A 221 -24.67 -14.43 13.61
CA VAL A 221 -23.91 -13.70 12.57
C VAL A 221 -22.89 -14.60 11.87
N ILE A 222 -22.12 -15.39 12.62
CA ILE A 222 -21.14 -16.34 12.05
C ILE A 222 -21.85 -17.38 11.18
N SER A 223 -22.98 -17.90 11.65
CA SER A 223 -23.78 -18.86 10.87
C SER A 223 -24.27 -18.26 9.55
N GLN A 224 -24.64 -16.98 9.56
CA GLN A 224 -25.06 -16.26 8.36
C GLN A 224 -23.90 -16.05 7.38
N LEU A 225 -22.72 -15.66 7.87
CA LEU A 225 -21.50 -15.50 7.07
C LEU A 225 -21.06 -16.83 6.43
N VAL A 226 -21.11 -17.93 7.18
CA VAL A 226 -20.78 -19.27 6.64
C VAL A 226 -21.76 -19.67 5.53
N ALA A 227 -23.06 -19.37 5.68
CA ALA A 227 -24.05 -19.62 4.64
C ALA A 227 -23.81 -18.75 3.39
N ASP A 228 -23.37 -17.51 3.56
CA ASP A 228 -23.03 -16.61 2.46
C ASP A 228 -21.77 -17.07 1.72
N MET A 229 -20.74 -17.53 2.43
CA MET A 229 -19.55 -18.14 1.84
C MET A 229 -19.89 -19.42 1.06
N GLN A 230 -20.79 -20.26 1.58
CA GLN A 230 -21.24 -21.46 0.86
C GLN A 230 -22.04 -21.12 -0.41
N ARG A 231 -22.87 -20.07 -0.36
CA ARG A 231 -23.58 -19.56 -1.54
C ARG A 231 -22.60 -19.02 -2.59
N MET A 232 -21.61 -18.21 -2.17
CA MET A 232 -20.57 -17.71 -3.06
C MET A 232 -19.78 -18.85 -3.72
N LYS A 233 -19.44 -19.89 -2.96
CA LYS A 233 -18.76 -21.09 -3.46
C LYS A 233 -19.62 -21.87 -4.46
N ALA A 234 -20.94 -21.95 -4.25
CA ALA A 234 -21.85 -22.60 -5.19
C ALA A 234 -21.98 -21.79 -6.50
N THR A 235 -22.09 -20.46 -6.41
CA THR A 235 -22.11 -19.58 -7.59
C THR A 235 -20.81 -19.69 -8.39
N LEU A 236 -19.65 -19.78 -7.72
CA LEU A 236 -18.36 -19.99 -8.37
C LEU A 236 -18.26 -21.40 -9.00
N GLY A 237 -18.84 -22.41 -8.34
CA GLY A 237 -18.89 -23.78 -8.84
C GLY A 237 -19.71 -23.95 -10.12
N GLU A 238 -20.80 -23.18 -10.28
CA GLU A 238 -21.59 -23.16 -11.53
C GLU A 238 -20.87 -22.45 -12.69
N VAL A 239 -20.02 -21.46 -12.41
CA VAL A 239 -19.17 -20.80 -13.42
C VAL A 239 -18.05 -21.71 -13.92
N VAL A 240 -17.56 -22.63 -13.08
CA VAL A 240 -16.41 -23.51 -13.40
C VAL A 240 -16.80 -24.78 -14.20
N VAL A 241 -18.10 -25.13 -14.29
CA VAL A 241 -18.56 -26.35 -14.99
C VAL A 241 -19.29 -26.05 -16.31
N GLY A 242 -19.36 -24.78 -16.73
CA GLY A 242 -19.78 -24.40 -18.08
C GLY A 242 -18.64 -24.58 -19.09
N GLU A 243 -18.81 -25.53 -20.00
CA GLU A 243 -18.02 -25.84 -21.21
C GLU A 243 -16.71 -25.07 -21.45
N SER A 244 -15.64 -25.85 -21.53
CA SER A 244 -14.28 -25.48 -21.93
C SER A 244 -14.21 -24.69 -23.24
N HIS A 245 -14.41 -23.38 -23.15
CA HIS A 245 -13.67 -22.43 -23.96
C HIS A 245 -12.43 -22.02 -23.15
N GLN A 246 -11.24 -22.29 -23.67
CA GLN A 246 -10.02 -21.62 -23.22
C GLN A 246 -10.18 -20.13 -23.50
N THR A 247 -10.82 -19.41 -22.59
CA THR A 247 -10.75 -17.96 -22.55
C THR A 247 -9.34 -17.65 -22.08
N VAL A 248 -8.47 -17.23 -23.00
CA VAL A 248 -7.21 -16.58 -22.67
C VAL A 248 -7.59 -15.41 -21.76
N LEU A 249 -7.36 -15.54 -20.45
CA LEU A 249 -7.52 -14.43 -19.52
C LEU A 249 -6.62 -13.31 -20.05
N ASN A 250 -7.19 -12.15 -20.34
CA ASN A 250 -6.44 -10.99 -20.83
C ASN A 250 -5.54 -10.54 -19.66
N GLN A 251 -4.27 -10.92 -19.67
CA GLN A 251 -3.31 -10.66 -18.57
C GLN A 251 -2.64 -9.29 -18.74
N ASN A 252 -3.43 -8.25 -18.99
CA ASN A 252 -2.96 -6.87 -19.17
C ASN A 252 -3.68 -5.91 -18.21
N VAL A 253 -3.16 -4.68 -18.06
CA VAL A 253 -3.73 -3.71 -17.10
C VAL A 253 -5.18 -3.32 -17.41
N GLY A 254 -5.61 -3.44 -18.67
CA GLY A 254 -7.01 -3.23 -19.06
C GLY A 254 -7.99 -4.21 -18.41
N ALA A 255 -7.51 -5.35 -17.92
CA ALA A 255 -8.33 -6.32 -17.17
C ALA A 255 -8.46 -6.02 -15.67
N ILE A 256 -7.67 -5.09 -15.12
CA ILE A 256 -7.76 -4.68 -13.72
C ILE A 256 -9.08 -3.93 -13.53
N ARG A 257 -9.81 -4.20 -12.43
CA ARG A 257 -11.01 -3.41 -12.10
C ARG A 257 -10.57 -2.04 -11.60
N LEU A 258 -11.29 -0.97 -11.94
CA LEU A 258 -10.94 0.38 -11.50
C LEU A 258 -10.79 0.50 -9.98
N GLU A 259 -11.62 -0.20 -9.20
CA GLU A 259 -11.57 -0.26 -7.72
C GLU A 259 -10.24 -0.83 -7.21
N ASP A 260 -9.67 -1.82 -7.92
CA ASP A 260 -8.40 -2.47 -7.57
C ASP A 260 -7.18 -1.63 -8.02
N ASP A 261 -7.43 -0.54 -8.76
CA ASP A 261 -6.43 0.33 -9.39
C ASP A 261 -6.45 1.76 -8.81
N GLU A 262 -7.31 2.03 -7.83
CA GLU A 262 -7.50 3.36 -7.25
C GLU A 262 -6.22 3.89 -6.60
N GLU A 263 -5.45 3.03 -5.92
CA GLU A 263 -4.20 3.42 -5.28
C GLU A 263 -3.22 3.99 -6.29
N TYR A 264 -3.05 3.32 -7.44
CA TYR A 264 -2.22 3.80 -8.54
C TYR A 264 -2.64 5.20 -8.98
N PHE A 265 -3.92 5.41 -9.31
CA PHE A 265 -4.38 6.71 -9.79
C PHE A 265 -4.37 7.81 -8.72
N ASN A 266 -4.58 7.45 -7.45
CA ASN A 266 -4.53 8.38 -6.33
C ASN A 266 -3.13 8.96 -6.12
N THR A 267 -2.06 8.21 -6.40
CA THR A 267 -0.70 8.76 -6.36
C THR A 267 -0.57 9.95 -7.34
N TYR A 268 -1.07 9.80 -8.57
CA TYR A 268 -1.07 10.84 -9.60
C TYR A 268 -2.07 11.97 -9.35
N ALA A 269 -2.95 11.90 -8.34
CA ALA A 269 -3.78 13.04 -7.96
C ALA A 269 -2.97 14.09 -7.18
N HIS A 270 -1.85 13.67 -6.58
CA HIS A 270 -1.02 14.55 -5.76
C HIS A 270 -0.12 15.47 -6.59
N PHE A 271 -0.14 16.78 -6.30
CA PHE A 271 0.66 17.78 -7.04
C PHE A 271 2.17 17.53 -6.99
N GLY A 272 2.66 16.84 -5.96
CA GLY A 272 4.08 16.56 -5.76
C GLY A 272 4.70 15.75 -6.92
N ILE A 273 4.01 14.71 -7.41
CA ILE A 273 4.49 13.89 -8.52
C ILE A 273 4.53 14.72 -9.81
N HIS A 274 3.51 15.55 -10.04
CA HIS A 274 3.49 16.46 -11.20
C HIS A 274 4.59 17.52 -11.13
N HIS A 275 4.91 18.02 -9.95
CA HIS A 275 6.03 18.95 -9.77
C HIS A 275 7.37 18.30 -10.12
N GLU A 276 7.62 17.06 -9.67
CA GLU A 276 8.83 16.30 -10.03
C GLU A 276 8.91 16.07 -11.55
N MET A 277 7.82 15.58 -12.14
CA MET A 277 7.68 15.37 -13.58
C MET A 277 7.90 16.64 -14.41
N LEU A 278 7.33 17.77 -14.01
CA LEU A 278 7.48 19.06 -14.71
C LEU A 278 8.85 19.69 -14.50
N SER A 279 9.48 19.45 -13.35
CA SER A 279 10.84 19.91 -13.05
C SER A 279 11.91 19.10 -13.77
N ASP A 280 11.58 17.89 -14.24
CA ASP A 280 12.40 17.14 -15.18
C ASP A 280 12.43 17.83 -16.55
N GLU A 281 13.43 18.68 -16.72
CA GLU A 281 13.67 19.43 -17.94
C GLU A 281 14.00 18.50 -19.11
N VAL A 282 14.79 17.44 -18.89
CA VAL A 282 15.20 16.51 -19.97
C VAL A 282 13.97 15.86 -20.58
N ARG A 283 13.08 15.33 -19.72
CA ARG A 283 11.79 14.79 -20.14
C ARG A 283 10.96 15.83 -20.87
N THR A 284 10.64 16.92 -20.18
CA THR A 284 9.61 17.88 -20.64
C THR A 284 10.05 18.62 -21.90
N VAL A 285 11.33 19.00 -21.99
CA VAL A 285 11.90 19.66 -23.18
C VAL A 285 11.98 18.70 -24.36
N SER A 286 12.30 17.42 -24.15
CA SER A 286 12.37 16.45 -25.26
C SER A 286 11.00 16.28 -25.94
N TYR A 287 9.92 16.16 -25.18
CA TYR A 287 8.57 16.13 -25.75
C TYR A 287 8.19 17.45 -26.42
N ARG A 288 8.49 18.60 -25.79
CA ARG A 288 8.26 19.92 -26.37
C ARG A 288 8.95 20.03 -27.73
N ASP A 289 10.22 19.65 -27.81
CA ASP A 289 11.04 19.80 -29.00
C ASP A 289 10.62 18.80 -30.07
N ALA A 290 10.28 17.55 -29.70
CA ALA A 290 9.72 16.57 -30.61
C ALA A 290 8.46 17.10 -31.31
N LEU A 291 7.56 17.77 -30.59
CA LEU A 291 6.35 18.36 -31.15
C LEU A 291 6.62 19.68 -31.90
N CYS A 292 7.32 20.64 -31.27
CA CYS A 292 7.50 21.99 -31.80
C CYS A 292 8.47 22.03 -33.00
N LEU A 293 9.60 21.30 -32.95
CA LEU A 293 10.57 21.26 -34.06
C LEU A 293 10.01 20.48 -35.27
N ASN A 294 9.00 19.64 -35.06
CA ASN A 294 8.33 18.88 -36.12
C ASN A 294 6.91 19.38 -36.38
N SER A 295 6.64 20.67 -36.19
CA SER A 295 5.32 21.28 -36.41
C SER A 295 4.70 20.96 -37.78
N SER A 296 5.48 20.75 -38.83
CA SER A 296 4.98 20.28 -40.15
C SER A 296 4.30 18.92 -40.10
N SER A 297 4.69 18.05 -39.17
CA SER A 297 4.11 16.73 -38.92
C SER A 297 2.93 16.78 -37.94
N ILE A 298 2.75 17.87 -37.19
CA ILE A 298 1.70 18.02 -36.16
C ILE A 298 0.55 18.93 -36.65
N SER A 299 0.88 19.94 -37.46
CA SER A 299 -0.04 21.00 -37.86
C SER A 299 -1.25 20.46 -38.61
N GLY A 300 -2.45 20.91 -38.20
CA GLY A 300 -3.71 20.50 -38.81
C GLY A 300 -4.20 19.09 -38.43
N ARG A 301 -3.48 18.37 -37.57
CA ARG A 301 -3.82 16.99 -37.15
C ARG A 301 -4.60 16.96 -35.84
N THR A 302 -5.31 15.85 -35.63
CA THR A 302 -5.97 15.52 -34.36
C THR A 302 -5.03 14.65 -33.52
N LEU A 303 -4.79 15.07 -32.28
CA LEU A 303 -3.85 14.42 -31.36
C LEU A 303 -4.55 13.89 -30.11
N LEU A 304 -4.21 12.68 -29.68
CA LEU A 304 -4.55 12.12 -28.36
C LEU A 304 -3.33 12.23 -27.45
N ASP A 305 -3.52 12.81 -26.26
CA ASP A 305 -2.56 12.84 -25.16
C ASP A 305 -3.04 11.85 -24.10
N LEU A 306 -2.42 10.66 -24.07
CA LEU A 306 -2.80 9.56 -23.19
C LEU A 306 -2.04 9.64 -21.87
N GLY A 307 -2.78 9.78 -20.76
CA GLY A 307 -2.21 10.10 -19.45
C GLY A 307 -1.78 11.55 -19.41
N CYS A 308 -2.69 12.46 -19.74
CA CYS A 308 -2.32 13.86 -19.98
C CYS A 308 -1.84 14.59 -18.71
N GLY A 309 -2.14 14.08 -17.52
CA GLY A 309 -1.80 14.69 -16.23
C GLY A 309 -2.27 16.13 -16.17
N THR A 310 -1.33 17.06 -15.98
CA THR A 310 -1.57 18.52 -15.97
C THR A 310 -1.89 19.13 -17.35
N GLY A 311 -1.85 18.34 -18.43
CA GLY A 311 -2.12 18.79 -19.80
C GLY A 311 -0.94 19.48 -20.49
N ILE A 312 0.27 19.38 -19.95
CA ILE A 312 1.46 20.06 -20.50
C ILE A 312 1.77 19.64 -21.95
N LEU A 313 1.70 18.33 -22.25
CA LEU A 313 1.95 17.81 -23.59
C LEU A 313 0.85 18.23 -24.57
N SER A 314 -0.41 18.19 -24.11
CA SER A 314 -1.54 18.76 -24.84
C SER A 314 -1.33 20.23 -25.23
N MET A 315 -0.79 21.06 -24.33
CA MET A 315 -0.49 22.46 -24.61
C MET A 315 0.67 22.62 -25.61
N PHE A 316 1.71 21.78 -25.55
CA PHE A 316 2.76 21.78 -26.57
C PHE A 316 2.24 21.38 -27.95
N ALA A 317 1.37 20.36 -28.02
CA ALA A 317 0.72 19.96 -29.25
C ALA A 317 -0.13 21.09 -29.88
N ALA A 318 -0.95 21.76 -29.06
CA ALA A 318 -1.75 22.90 -29.50
C ALA A 318 -0.88 24.05 -30.02
N ARG A 319 0.27 24.31 -29.39
CA ARG A 319 1.27 25.31 -29.81
C ARG A 319 1.99 24.91 -31.10
N ALA A 320 2.26 23.62 -31.30
CA ALA A 320 2.85 23.07 -32.52
C ALA A 320 1.88 23.08 -33.73
N GLY A 321 0.64 23.50 -33.53
CA GLY A 321 -0.35 23.71 -34.60
C GLY A 321 -1.37 22.59 -34.76
N ALA A 322 -1.48 21.66 -33.80
CA ALA A 322 -2.54 20.65 -33.81
C ALA A 322 -3.92 21.31 -34.00
N ALA A 323 -4.75 20.73 -34.86
CA ALA A 323 -6.11 21.24 -35.12
C ALA A 323 -7.00 21.02 -33.89
N ARG A 324 -6.81 19.88 -33.23
CA ARG A 324 -7.52 19.49 -32.01
C ARG A 324 -6.64 18.57 -31.18
N VAL A 325 -6.72 18.71 -29.86
CA VAL A 325 -6.07 17.83 -28.90
C VAL A 325 -7.14 17.25 -27.98
N ILE A 326 -7.07 15.94 -27.73
CA ILE A 326 -7.88 15.22 -26.76
C ILE A 326 -6.91 14.73 -25.69
N GLY A 327 -6.97 15.27 -24.47
CA GLY A 327 -6.23 14.74 -23.34
C GLY A 327 -7.13 13.82 -22.52
N ILE A 328 -6.64 12.64 -22.16
CA ILE A 328 -7.36 11.70 -21.29
C ILE A 328 -6.50 11.33 -20.09
N ASP A 329 -7.10 11.36 -18.91
CA ASP A 329 -6.46 10.95 -17.67
C ASP A 329 -7.54 10.47 -16.68
N GLN A 330 -7.25 9.42 -15.93
CA GLN A 330 -8.16 8.88 -14.91
C GLN A 330 -8.06 9.65 -13.59
N SER A 331 -6.89 10.21 -13.27
CA SER A 331 -6.62 10.90 -12.01
C SER A 331 -7.39 12.23 -11.88
N ASP A 332 -7.67 12.61 -10.64
CA ASP A 332 -8.31 13.90 -10.29
C ASP A 332 -7.49 15.13 -10.69
N ILE A 333 -6.20 14.97 -11.02
CA ILE A 333 -5.37 16.05 -11.56
C ILE A 333 -5.98 16.67 -12.82
N ILE A 334 -6.80 15.92 -13.56
CA ILE A 334 -7.42 16.40 -14.78
C ILE A 334 -8.33 17.62 -14.55
N TYR A 335 -8.92 17.76 -13.36
CA TYR A 335 -9.71 18.95 -13.03
C TYR A 335 -8.82 20.20 -12.96
N HIS A 336 -7.61 20.07 -12.40
CA HIS A 336 -6.60 21.13 -12.46
C HIS A 336 -6.12 21.37 -13.89
N ALA A 337 -5.93 20.32 -14.70
CA ALA A 337 -5.59 20.48 -16.12
C ALA A 337 -6.65 21.29 -16.88
N MET A 338 -7.94 21.12 -16.56
CA MET A 338 -9.02 21.94 -17.14
C MET A 338 -8.91 23.41 -16.76
N ASP A 339 -8.54 23.73 -15.52
CA ASP A 339 -8.24 25.11 -15.10
C ASP A 339 -7.02 25.67 -15.84
N ILE A 340 -5.93 24.91 -15.92
CA ILE A 340 -4.68 25.31 -16.59
C ILE A 340 -4.93 25.61 -18.07
N VAL A 341 -5.64 24.74 -18.79
CA VAL A 341 -5.99 24.93 -20.21
C VAL A 341 -6.84 26.18 -20.41
N ARG A 342 -7.79 26.43 -19.50
CA ARG A 342 -8.62 27.66 -19.53
C ARG A 342 -7.80 28.91 -19.29
N GLU A 343 -6.92 28.89 -18.28
CA GLU A 343 -6.04 30.00 -17.94
C GLU A 343 -5.13 30.38 -19.12
N ASN A 344 -4.64 29.37 -19.87
CA ASN A 344 -3.80 29.57 -21.04
C ASN A 344 -4.57 29.84 -22.34
N GLN A 345 -5.89 30.01 -22.28
CA GLN A 345 -6.76 30.31 -23.42
C GLN A 345 -6.66 29.27 -24.57
N LEU A 346 -6.60 27.98 -24.22
CA LEU A 346 -6.49 26.88 -25.18
C LEU A 346 -7.74 25.97 -25.24
N SER A 347 -8.82 26.37 -24.57
CA SER A 347 -10.07 25.59 -24.47
C SER A 347 -10.78 25.36 -25.80
N ASP A 348 -10.48 26.16 -26.82
CA ASP A 348 -11.01 25.99 -28.18
C ASP A 348 -10.34 24.82 -28.93
N LYS A 349 -9.11 24.47 -28.55
CA LYS A 349 -8.32 23.41 -29.19
C LYS A 349 -8.20 22.13 -28.36
N ILE A 350 -8.15 22.25 -27.03
CA ILE A 350 -7.88 21.13 -26.13
C ILE A 350 -9.19 20.70 -25.45
N THR A 351 -9.56 19.44 -25.62
CA THR A 351 -10.65 18.78 -24.89
C THR A 351 -10.05 17.79 -23.91
N LEU A 352 -10.35 17.93 -22.62
CA LEU A 352 -9.90 17.00 -21.58
C LEU A 352 -11.04 16.06 -21.18
N VAL A 353 -10.73 14.79 -21.01
CA VAL A 353 -11.69 13.71 -20.71
C VAL A 353 -11.20 12.94 -19.49
N LYS A 354 -12.00 12.95 -18.41
CA LYS A 354 -11.67 12.16 -17.23
C LYS A 354 -12.08 10.71 -17.46
N GLY A 355 -11.15 9.79 -17.31
CA GLY A 355 -11.43 8.37 -17.44
C GLY A 355 -10.21 7.54 -17.83
N ARG A 356 -10.30 6.23 -17.59
CA ARG A 356 -9.39 5.23 -18.16
C ARG A 356 -9.76 5.01 -19.63
N LEU A 357 -8.77 5.03 -20.52
CA LEU A 357 -8.99 4.97 -21.97
C LEU A 357 -9.78 3.73 -22.40
N GLU A 358 -9.53 2.61 -21.76
CA GLU A 358 -10.15 1.32 -22.04
C GLU A 358 -11.67 1.36 -21.84
N ASP A 359 -12.14 2.14 -20.86
CA ASP A 359 -13.53 2.21 -20.42
C ASP A 359 -14.27 3.48 -20.88
N THR A 360 -13.54 4.43 -21.48
CA THR A 360 -14.05 5.77 -21.77
C THR A 360 -14.20 6.00 -23.26
N GLU A 361 -15.40 6.43 -23.67
CA GLU A 361 -15.63 6.83 -25.07
C GLU A 361 -14.99 8.19 -25.35
N LEU A 362 -14.01 8.20 -26.26
CA LEU A 362 -13.38 9.43 -26.72
C LEU A 362 -14.34 10.26 -27.60
N PRO A 363 -14.22 11.61 -27.60
CA PRO A 363 -15.01 12.48 -28.46
C PRO A 363 -14.88 12.19 -29.97
N LEU A 364 -13.79 11.55 -30.37
CA LEU A 364 -13.54 11.09 -31.73
C LEU A 364 -13.05 9.64 -31.69
N PRO A 365 -13.54 8.77 -32.58
CA PRO A 365 -13.14 7.36 -32.58
C PRO A 365 -11.69 7.16 -32.99
N GLN A 366 -11.15 8.04 -33.85
CA GLN A 366 -9.80 7.93 -34.39
C GLN A 366 -9.06 9.26 -34.47
N VAL A 367 -7.77 9.22 -34.17
CA VAL A 367 -6.82 10.34 -34.17
C VAL A 367 -5.67 10.11 -35.15
N ASP A 368 -5.00 11.18 -35.55
CA ASP A 368 -3.87 11.13 -36.48
C ASP A 368 -2.52 10.96 -35.75
N LEU A 369 -2.47 11.34 -34.47
CA LEU A 369 -1.28 11.25 -33.62
C LEU A 369 -1.66 10.87 -32.20
N ILE A 370 -0.84 10.03 -31.55
CA ILE A 370 -0.88 9.76 -30.12
C ILE A 370 0.45 10.23 -29.53
N VAL A 371 0.38 11.01 -28.45
CA VAL A 371 1.51 11.29 -27.58
C VAL A 371 1.19 10.71 -26.22
N SER A 372 2.18 10.09 -25.57
CA SER A 372 2.01 9.60 -24.21
C SER A 372 3.36 9.56 -23.53
N GLU A 373 3.38 10.01 -22.28
CA GLU A 373 4.48 9.77 -21.37
C GLU A 373 4.06 8.59 -20.49
N TRP A 374 4.50 7.39 -20.88
CA TRP A 374 4.05 6.12 -20.33
C TRP A 374 5.16 5.36 -19.60
N MET A 375 6.39 5.86 -19.65
CA MET A 375 7.55 5.10 -19.24
C MET A 375 7.60 5.02 -17.72
N GLY A 376 7.65 3.81 -17.17
CA GLY A 376 7.87 3.58 -15.74
C GLY A 376 9.36 3.43 -15.41
N TYR A 377 9.65 3.15 -14.13
CA TYR A 377 10.98 2.68 -13.73
C TYR A 377 11.37 1.41 -14.51
N PHE A 378 12.66 1.25 -14.80
CA PHE A 378 13.13 0.17 -15.67
C PHE A 378 12.36 0.06 -17.01
N LEU A 379 11.84 1.20 -17.52
CA LEU A 379 10.99 1.38 -18.71
C LEU A 379 9.57 0.78 -18.60
N LEU A 380 9.45 -0.43 -18.08
CA LEU A 380 8.25 -1.27 -18.19
C LEU A 380 7.44 -1.38 -16.89
N PHE A 381 7.96 -0.88 -15.76
CA PHE A 381 7.22 -0.86 -14.50
C PHE A 381 5.92 -0.04 -14.62
N GLU A 382 4.92 -0.36 -13.81
CA GLU A 382 3.54 0.17 -13.84
C GLU A 382 2.71 -0.21 -15.07
N ALA A 383 3.33 -0.80 -16.10
CA ALA A 383 2.70 -1.41 -17.27
C ALA A 383 1.74 -0.49 -18.08
N MET A 384 1.94 0.83 -18.04
CA MET A 384 1.13 1.78 -18.83
C MET A 384 1.27 1.61 -20.35
N LEU A 385 2.34 0.95 -20.83
CA LEU A 385 2.53 0.59 -22.24
C LEU A 385 1.36 -0.21 -22.82
N ASP A 386 0.66 -1.01 -22.00
CA ASP A 386 -0.55 -1.72 -22.41
C ASP A 386 -1.63 -0.76 -22.93
N SER A 387 -1.87 0.35 -22.21
CA SER A 387 -2.85 1.37 -22.60
C SER A 387 -2.40 2.14 -23.85
N VAL A 388 -1.09 2.32 -24.04
CA VAL A 388 -0.53 2.90 -25.28
C VAL A 388 -0.77 1.98 -26.47
N ILE A 389 -0.55 0.68 -26.31
CA ILE A 389 -0.83 -0.33 -27.34
C ILE A 389 -2.33 -0.35 -27.66
N TYR A 390 -3.19 -0.33 -26.64
CA TYR A 390 -4.64 -0.24 -26.84
C TYR A 390 -5.04 1.04 -27.61
N ALA A 391 -4.47 2.19 -27.26
CA ALA A 391 -4.69 3.45 -27.95
C ALA A 391 -4.27 3.38 -29.42
N ARG A 392 -3.09 2.82 -29.69
CA ARG A 392 -2.56 2.61 -31.05
C ARG A 392 -3.52 1.75 -31.87
N ASP A 393 -3.90 0.59 -31.34
CA ASP A 393 -4.64 -0.41 -32.10
C ASP A 393 -6.10 0.00 -32.35
N LYS A 394 -6.70 0.73 -31.40
CA LYS A 394 -8.12 1.12 -31.47
C LYS A 394 -8.34 2.53 -32.03
N HIS A 395 -7.46 3.48 -31.69
CA HIS A 395 -7.70 4.90 -31.92
C HIS A 395 -6.73 5.55 -32.91
N LEU A 396 -5.58 4.95 -33.22
CA LEU A 396 -4.68 5.52 -34.22
C LEU A 396 -5.13 5.16 -35.64
N ARG A 397 -5.19 6.16 -36.52
CA ARG A 397 -5.46 5.92 -37.95
C ARG A 397 -4.28 5.19 -38.62
N PRO A 398 -4.52 4.41 -39.68
CA PRO A 398 -3.44 3.88 -40.51
C PRO A 398 -2.51 5.01 -41.01
N GLY A 399 -1.20 4.86 -40.77
CA GLY A 399 -0.21 5.90 -41.09
C GLY A 399 -0.16 7.07 -40.11
N GLY A 400 -0.87 6.98 -38.98
CA GLY A 400 -0.74 7.89 -37.85
C GLY A 400 0.62 7.76 -37.15
N LEU A 401 0.90 8.71 -36.26
CA LEU A 401 2.17 8.77 -35.52
C LEU A 401 1.92 8.45 -34.04
N LEU A 402 2.81 7.66 -33.43
CA LEU A 402 2.86 7.45 -31.99
C LEU A 402 4.17 8.06 -31.46
N LEU A 403 4.10 8.88 -30.42
CA LEU A 403 5.24 9.59 -29.84
C LEU A 403 5.37 9.33 -28.33
N PRO A 404 6.55 8.90 -27.85
CA PRO A 404 7.70 8.44 -28.63
C PRO A 404 7.33 7.24 -29.53
N ASN A 405 8.17 6.91 -30.51
CA ASN A 405 7.93 5.76 -31.40
C ASN A 405 8.88 4.59 -31.13
N ARG A 406 9.99 4.82 -30.42
CA ARG A 406 10.95 3.78 -30.12
C ARG A 406 11.61 4.02 -28.76
N CYS A 407 11.85 2.94 -28.03
CA CYS A 407 12.58 2.95 -26.77
C CYS A 407 13.58 1.79 -26.73
N SER A 408 14.69 1.95 -26.02
CA SER A 408 15.62 0.85 -25.73
C SER A 408 15.84 0.70 -24.23
N LEU A 409 15.96 -0.54 -23.76
CA LEU A 409 16.36 -0.84 -22.39
C LEU A 409 17.78 -1.39 -22.41
N SER A 410 18.63 -0.87 -21.53
CA SER A 410 20.05 -1.17 -21.45
C SER A 410 20.49 -1.44 -20.02
N LEU A 411 21.64 -2.10 -19.88
CA LEU A 411 22.22 -2.52 -18.62
C LEU A 411 23.72 -2.20 -18.58
N VAL A 412 24.22 -1.76 -17.43
CA VAL A 412 25.66 -1.65 -17.12
C VAL A 412 25.96 -2.28 -15.76
N GLY A 413 27.22 -2.68 -15.53
CA GLY A 413 27.71 -3.07 -14.21
C GLY A 413 28.18 -1.86 -13.40
N GLY A 414 27.80 -1.83 -12.12
CA GLY A 414 28.20 -0.81 -11.16
C GLY A 414 29.13 -1.35 -10.08
N CYS A 415 29.95 -0.46 -9.49
CA CYS A 415 30.90 -0.81 -8.43
C CYS A 415 30.78 0.10 -7.20
N ASP A 416 29.55 0.48 -6.84
CA ASP A 416 29.29 1.30 -5.66
C ASP A 416 29.36 0.46 -4.37
N GLN A 417 30.50 0.53 -3.70
CA GLN A 417 30.73 -0.19 -2.44
C GLN A 417 30.06 0.46 -1.24
N ALA A 418 29.88 1.79 -1.28
CA ALA A 418 29.25 2.53 -0.20
C ALA A 418 27.76 2.19 -0.16
N LEU A 419 27.08 2.26 -1.31
CA LEU A 419 25.68 1.87 -1.44
C LEU A 419 25.47 0.39 -1.07
N HIS A 420 26.35 -0.51 -1.52
CA HIS A 420 26.26 -1.93 -1.17
C HIS A 420 26.39 -2.18 0.34
N SER A 421 27.34 -1.50 0.99
CA SER A 421 27.56 -1.61 2.43
C SER A 421 26.42 -0.99 3.25
N GLU A 422 25.88 0.15 2.80
CA GLU A 422 24.73 0.80 3.42
C GLU A 422 23.49 -0.09 3.34
N MET A 423 23.17 -0.61 2.15
CA MET A 423 21.95 -1.38 1.94
C MET A 423 22.03 -2.80 2.51
N LEU A 424 23.17 -3.48 2.38
CA LEU A 424 23.31 -4.90 2.78
C LEU A 424 24.15 -5.11 4.04
N GLY A 425 25.14 -4.26 4.27
CA GLY A 425 26.03 -4.34 5.41
C GLY A 425 25.34 -3.94 6.72
N PHE A 426 24.44 -2.94 6.68
CA PHE A 426 23.67 -2.47 7.83
C PHE A 426 23.01 -3.61 8.62
N TRP A 427 22.37 -4.56 7.93
CA TRP A 427 21.66 -5.69 8.53
C TRP A 427 22.57 -6.69 9.27
N SER A 428 23.88 -6.61 9.09
CA SER A 428 24.83 -7.50 9.78
C SER A 428 25.04 -7.08 11.23
N ASP A 429 24.88 -5.79 11.54
CA ASP A 429 25.04 -5.22 12.88
C ASP A 429 24.21 -3.94 13.01
N VAL A 430 22.97 -4.10 13.50
CA VAL A 430 22.04 -3.01 13.78
C VAL A 430 22.13 -2.73 15.28
N TYR A 431 22.98 -1.77 15.66
CA TYR A 431 23.22 -1.38 17.05
C TYR A 431 23.62 -2.53 18.00
N GLY A 432 24.42 -3.49 17.52
CA GLY A 432 24.84 -4.68 18.27
C GLY A 432 24.00 -5.93 18.00
N PHE A 433 22.89 -5.80 17.26
CA PHE A 433 21.98 -6.90 16.95
C PHE A 433 22.14 -7.39 15.50
N LYS A 434 22.12 -8.71 15.31
CA LYS A 434 22.17 -9.32 13.97
C LYS A 434 20.76 -9.37 13.39
N MET A 435 20.55 -8.68 12.27
CA MET A 435 19.30 -8.71 11.51
C MET A 435 19.51 -9.26 10.09
N SER A 436 20.51 -10.14 9.93
CA SER A 436 20.95 -10.64 8.62
C SER A 436 19.90 -11.43 7.85
N SER A 437 18.83 -11.89 8.51
CA SER A 437 17.67 -12.52 7.88
C SER A 437 17.00 -11.60 6.85
N LEU A 438 16.98 -10.29 7.11
CA LEU A 438 16.36 -9.29 6.22
C LEU A 438 17.19 -8.98 4.98
N ARG A 439 18.48 -9.32 4.98
CA ARG A 439 19.38 -9.08 3.83
C ARG A 439 18.86 -9.77 2.57
N GLY A 440 18.28 -10.97 2.70
CA GLY A 440 17.73 -11.71 1.58
C GLY A 440 16.55 -11.00 0.92
N ASP A 441 15.77 -10.21 1.67
CA ASP A 441 14.59 -9.51 1.17
C ASP A 441 15.00 -8.19 0.51
N VAL A 442 15.87 -7.43 1.18
CA VAL A 442 16.43 -6.16 0.65
C VAL A 442 17.16 -6.36 -0.68
N VAL A 443 17.87 -7.47 -0.84
CA VAL A 443 18.55 -7.82 -2.09
C VAL A 443 17.57 -8.05 -3.26
N ARG A 444 16.34 -8.50 -2.97
CA ARG A 444 15.31 -8.77 -3.99
C ARG A 444 14.58 -7.50 -4.42
N GLU A 445 14.73 -6.39 -3.71
CA GLU A 445 14.09 -5.12 -4.04
C GLU A 445 15.08 -4.19 -4.78
N PRO A 446 14.87 -3.94 -6.08
CA PRO A 446 15.71 -3.02 -6.81
C PRO A 446 15.56 -1.60 -6.29
N GLN A 447 16.65 -0.85 -6.30
CA GLN A 447 16.70 0.51 -5.78
C GLN A 447 16.59 1.51 -6.92
N THR A 448 15.72 2.52 -6.77
CA THR A 448 15.59 3.61 -7.74
C THR A 448 16.37 4.82 -7.25
N CYS A 449 17.59 5.00 -7.77
CA CYS A 449 18.48 6.07 -7.34
C CYS A 449 19.32 6.64 -8.49
N VAL A 450 19.82 7.86 -8.30
CA VAL A 450 20.74 8.49 -9.25
C VAL A 450 22.11 7.87 -9.03
N VAL A 451 22.62 7.18 -10.05
CA VAL A 451 23.93 6.56 -10.02
C VAL A 451 24.97 7.54 -10.55
N SER A 452 26.08 7.69 -9.82
CA SER A 452 27.23 8.47 -10.30
C SER A 452 27.83 7.85 -11.56
N PRO A 453 28.18 8.64 -12.59
CA PRO A 453 28.93 8.14 -13.75
C PRO A 453 30.20 7.37 -13.34
N ASP A 454 30.85 7.80 -12.26
CA ASP A 454 32.07 7.16 -11.72
C ASP A 454 31.82 5.78 -11.12
N SER A 455 30.59 5.46 -10.70
CA SER A 455 30.23 4.13 -10.20
C SER A 455 30.04 3.11 -11.33
N VAL A 456 29.93 3.55 -12.60
CA VAL A 456 29.84 2.64 -13.76
C VAL A 456 31.19 1.97 -14.01
N ALA A 457 31.18 0.64 -14.20
CA ALA A 457 32.37 -0.18 -14.30
C ALA A 457 32.44 -1.07 -15.55
N THR A 458 31.44 -1.02 -16.43
CA THR A 458 31.41 -1.82 -17.65
C THR A 458 30.95 -1.03 -18.87
N THR A 459 31.10 -1.61 -20.06
CA THR A 459 30.36 -1.18 -21.25
C THR A 459 28.87 -1.45 -21.09
N PRO A 460 27.99 -0.68 -21.76
CA PRO A 460 26.56 -0.96 -21.79
C PRO A 460 26.24 -2.17 -22.67
N ALA A 461 25.22 -2.92 -22.28
CA ALA A 461 24.57 -3.94 -23.09
C ALA A 461 23.10 -3.59 -23.28
N GLN A 462 22.64 -3.55 -24.52
CA GLN A 462 21.22 -3.34 -24.83
C GLN A 462 20.46 -4.65 -24.66
N LEU A 463 19.44 -4.65 -23.80
CA LEU A 463 18.62 -5.81 -23.49
C LEU A 463 17.48 -5.98 -24.49
N CYS A 464 16.77 -4.89 -24.80
CA CYS A 464 15.69 -4.91 -25.77
C CYS A 464 15.53 -3.55 -26.47
N MET A 465 14.89 -3.60 -27.64
CA MET A 465 14.48 -2.42 -28.42
C MET A 465 13.00 -2.59 -28.73
N LEU A 466 12.20 -1.61 -28.34
CA LEU A 466 10.75 -1.60 -28.52
C LEU A 466 10.42 -0.62 -29.64
N ASP A 467 9.86 -1.13 -30.73
CA ASP A 467 9.17 -0.32 -31.73
C ASP A 467 7.69 -0.22 -31.35
N LEU A 468 7.29 0.97 -30.90
CA LEU A 468 5.96 1.19 -30.34
C LEU A 468 4.86 1.10 -31.41
N MET A 469 5.20 1.18 -32.69
CA MET A 469 4.24 0.98 -33.78
C MET A 469 3.87 -0.49 -33.99
N THR A 470 4.69 -1.44 -33.52
CA THR A 470 4.53 -2.87 -33.81
C THR A 470 4.51 -3.78 -32.57
N VAL A 471 4.96 -3.29 -31.42
CA VAL A 471 5.03 -4.05 -30.17
C VAL A 471 3.65 -4.54 -29.69
N THR A 472 3.61 -5.71 -29.06
CA THR A 472 2.42 -6.28 -28.42
C THR A 472 2.57 -6.30 -26.90
N THR A 473 1.49 -6.56 -26.17
CA THR A 473 1.48 -6.62 -24.69
C THR A 473 2.42 -7.69 -24.11
N ASP A 474 2.86 -8.65 -24.93
CA ASP A 474 3.81 -9.70 -24.56
C ASP A 474 5.25 -9.15 -24.37
N CYS A 475 5.51 -7.88 -24.72
CA CYS A 475 6.82 -7.27 -24.55
C CYS A 475 7.30 -7.15 -23.09
N MET A 476 6.39 -7.30 -22.14
CA MET A 476 6.70 -7.36 -20.71
C MET A 476 7.41 -8.67 -20.32
N ASP A 477 7.21 -9.74 -21.11
CA ASP A 477 7.78 -11.06 -20.90
C ASP A 477 8.88 -11.32 -21.93
N PHE A 478 10.12 -10.99 -21.59
CA PHE A 478 11.26 -11.17 -22.49
C PHE A 478 12.50 -11.74 -21.80
N GLN A 479 13.37 -12.33 -22.62
CA GLN A 479 14.68 -12.81 -22.21
C GLN A 479 15.75 -12.19 -23.11
N ALA A 480 16.84 -11.75 -22.50
CA ALA A 480 17.97 -11.15 -23.20
C ALA A 480 19.28 -11.71 -22.65
N ASP A 481 20.07 -12.34 -23.50
CA ASP A 481 21.47 -12.60 -23.21
C ASP A 481 22.25 -11.29 -23.37
N PHE A 482 23.16 -11.01 -22.46
CA PHE A 482 23.95 -9.78 -22.47
C PHE A 482 25.43 -10.07 -22.20
N GLU A 483 26.26 -9.17 -22.74
CA GLU A 483 27.69 -9.17 -22.55
C GLU A 483 28.14 -7.76 -22.17
N ILE A 484 28.77 -7.63 -21.00
CA ILE A 484 29.33 -6.36 -20.52
C ILE A 484 30.83 -6.53 -20.28
N VAL A 485 31.63 -5.59 -20.79
CA VAL A 485 33.09 -5.62 -20.67
C VAL A 485 33.53 -4.67 -19.57
N ALA A 486 34.27 -5.17 -18.58
CA ALA A 486 34.77 -4.37 -17.49
C ALA A 486 35.74 -3.28 -17.99
N THR A 487 35.43 -2.02 -17.70
CA THR A 487 36.26 -0.86 -18.11
C THR A 487 37.38 -0.57 -17.13
N LYS A 488 37.28 -1.10 -15.91
CA LYS A 488 38.26 -0.99 -14.82
C LYS A 488 38.25 -2.25 -13.96
N SER A 489 39.39 -2.57 -13.34
CA SER A 489 39.48 -3.66 -12.37
C SER A 489 38.82 -3.24 -11.05
N THR A 490 37.77 -3.94 -10.63
CA THR A 490 36.96 -3.59 -9.45
C THR A 490 36.14 -4.80 -8.99
N GLN A 491 35.24 -4.61 -8.03
CA GLN A 491 34.17 -5.57 -7.73
C GLN A 491 32.84 -4.98 -8.18
N LEU A 492 32.11 -5.72 -9.01
CA LEU A 492 30.75 -5.38 -9.40
C LEU A 492 29.83 -5.62 -8.21
N THR A 493 29.18 -4.57 -7.73
CA THR A 493 28.26 -4.61 -6.58
C THR A 493 26.80 -4.61 -7.01
N CYS A 494 26.52 -4.18 -8.25
CA CYS A 494 25.18 -4.11 -8.81
C CYS A 494 25.20 -4.16 -10.33
N LEU A 495 24.02 -4.40 -10.90
CA LEU A 495 23.70 -4.08 -12.27
C LEU A 495 22.72 -2.91 -12.30
N ILE A 496 22.85 -2.03 -13.29
CA ILE A 496 22.11 -0.77 -13.37
C ILE A 496 21.34 -0.77 -14.69
N GLY A 497 20.02 -0.79 -14.59
CA GLY A 497 19.09 -0.67 -15.69
C GLY A 497 18.77 0.79 -15.99
N TYR A 498 18.81 1.15 -17.26
CA TYR A 498 18.37 2.46 -17.76
C TYR A 498 17.79 2.31 -19.17
N PHE A 499 17.06 3.31 -19.64
CA PHE A 499 16.46 3.31 -20.96
C PHE A 499 16.70 4.60 -21.74
N ASP A 500 16.56 4.50 -23.05
CA ASP A 500 16.62 5.62 -23.99
C ASP A 500 15.30 5.71 -24.75
N VAL A 501 14.90 6.95 -25.07
CA VAL A 501 13.64 7.26 -25.74
C VAL A 501 13.92 8.03 -27.02
N PHE A 502 13.27 7.63 -28.10
CA PHE A 502 13.47 8.18 -29.43
C PHE A 502 12.16 8.67 -30.04
N PHE A 503 12.25 9.85 -30.65
CA PHE A 503 11.23 10.45 -31.48
C PHE A 503 11.79 10.49 -32.91
N ASP A 504 11.64 9.37 -33.62
CA ASP A 504 12.12 9.21 -35.00
C ASP A 504 11.21 9.99 -35.96
N LEU A 505 11.37 11.31 -35.96
CA LEU A 505 10.68 12.31 -36.78
C LEU A 505 11.68 12.99 -37.75
N PRO A 506 11.24 13.81 -38.72
CA PRO A 506 12.15 14.51 -39.64
C PRO A 506 13.27 15.30 -38.95
N ASN A 507 12.95 15.97 -37.84
CA ASN A 507 13.91 16.50 -36.87
C ASN A 507 13.93 15.57 -35.65
N PRO A 508 14.83 14.57 -35.60
CA PRO A 508 14.82 13.57 -34.56
C PRO A 508 15.18 14.17 -33.21
N VAL A 509 14.47 13.74 -32.18
CA VAL A 509 14.74 14.08 -30.77
C VAL A 509 14.91 12.78 -30.00
N ASN A 510 15.81 12.76 -29.03
CA ASN A 510 16.00 11.61 -28.14
C ASN A 510 16.52 12.09 -26.80
N PHE A 511 16.28 11.30 -25.76
CA PHE A 511 16.92 11.47 -24.46
C PHE A 511 17.24 10.11 -23.84
N SER A 512 18.15 10.13 -22.88
CA SER A 512 18.64 8.95 -22.18
C SER A 512 18.48 9.14 -20.67
N THR A 513 18.14 8.06 -19.98
CA THR A 513 18.17 7.96 -18.52
C THR A 513 19.48 7.32 -18.02
N SER A 514 20.49 7.17 -18.89
CA SER A 514 21.79 6.60 -18.53
C SER A 514 22.45 7.36 -17.37
N PRO A 515 23.20 6.66 -16.48
CA PRO A 515 24.07 7.31 -15.51
C PRO A 515 25.08 8.29 -16.13
N MET A 516 25.38 8.15 -17.43
CA MET A 516 26.30 9.01 -18.17
C MET A 516 25.66 10.32 -18.67
N CYS A 517 24.35 10.50 -18.49
CA CYS A 517 23.59 11.65 -18.94
C CYS A 517 23.06 12.50 -17.76
N LYS A 518 22.44 13.65 -18.07
CA LYS A 518 21.80 14.48 -17.05
C LYS A 518 20.70 13.66 -16.35
N PRO A 519 20.66 13.61 -15.00
CA PRO A 519 19.65 12.86 -14.28
C PRO A 519 18.23 13.28 -14.65
N THR A 520 17.36 12.29 -14.70
CA THR A 520 15.90 12.41 -14.91
C THR A 520 15.18 11.92 -13.65
N HIS A 521 13.88 12.15 -13.54
CA HIS A 521 13.10 11.68 -12.40
C HIS A 521 13.00 10.14 -12.34
N TRP A 522 13.15 9.45 -13.47
CA TRP A 522 13.26 7.98 -13.50
C TRP A 522 14.53 7.45 -12.84
N LYS A 523 15.56 8.29 -12.75
CA LYS A 523 16.88 7.93 -12.24
C LYS A 523 17.38 6.65 -12.95
N GLN A 524 17.86 5.66 -12.21
CA GLN A 524 18.16 4.33 -12.72
C GLN A 524 17.65 3.26 -11.75
N THR A 525 17.41 2.05 -12.27
CA THR A 525 17.03 0.88 -11.47
C THR A 525 18.27 0.06 -11.14
N VAL A 526 18.59 -0.06 -9.86
CA VAL A 526 19.81 -0.71 -9.36
C VAL A 526 19.47 -2.08 -8.77
N PHE A 527 19.97 -3.12 -9.42
CA PHE A 527 19.89 -4.51 -9.00
C PHE A 527 21.14 -4.88 -8.20
N LEU A 528 21.04 -4.81 -6.87
CA LEU A 528 22.17 -5.17 -5.99
C LEU A 528 22.53 -6.65 -6.17
N ILE A 529 23.82 -6.94 -6.24
CA ILE A 529 24.34 -8.31 -6.27
C ILE A 529 24.63 -8.72 -4.84
N GLN A 530 24.06 -9.83 -4.37
CA GLN A 530 24.23 -10.27 -2.98
C GLN A 530 25.70 -10.38 -2.56
N ASN A 531 26.53 -10.95 -3.43
CA ASN A 531 27.96 -11.13 -3.25
C ASN A 531 28.72 -10.46 -4.41
N PRO A 532 29.46 -9.36 -4.16
CA PRO A 532 30.16 -8.64 -5.22
C PRO A 532 31.08 -9.53 -6.07
N ILE A 533 31.09 -9.30 -7.38
CA ILE A 533 31.82 -10.13 -8.34
C ILE A 533 33.13 -9.41 -8.72
N PRO A 534 34.31 -9.96 -8.39
CA PRO A 534 35.59 -9.36 -8.79
C PRO A 534 35.78 -9.48 -10.31
N VAL A 535 36.12 -8.35 -10.94
CA VAL A 535 36.38 -8.27 -12.39
C VAL A 535 37.69 -7.54 -12.65
N LYS A 536 38.40 -7.95 -13.70
CA LYS A 536 39.59 -7.26 -14.21
C LYS A 536 39.22 -6.41 -15.41
N GLN A 537 39.93 -5.30 -15.61
CA GLN A 537 39.78 -4.49 -16.82
C GLN A 537 39.94 -5.35 -18.09
N GLY A 538 38.99 -5.22 -19.01
CA GLY A 538 38.89 -6.00 -20.25
C GLY A 538 38.26 -7.39 -20.07
N GLU A 539 37.92 -7.80 -18.85
CA GLU A 539 37.19 -9.03 -18.60
C GLU A 539 35.74 -8.91 -19.08
N VAL A 540 35.26 -9.98 -19.68
CA VAL A 540 33.91 -10.07 -20.24
C VAL A 540 33.02 -10.79 -19.25
N VAL A 541 31.96 -10.13 -18.80
CA VAL A 541 30.92 -10.71 -17.95
C VAL A 541 29.71 -10.98 -18.82
N GLN A 542 29.35 -12.26 -18.94
CA GLN A 542 28.18 -12.71 -19.67
C GLN A 542 27.07 -13.09 -18.71
N GLY A 543 25.84 -12.82 -19.12
CA GLY A 543 24.67 -13.14 -18.33
C GLY A 543 23.41 -13.22 -19.17
N LYS A 544 22.33 -13.56 -18.47
CA LYS A 544 20.99 -13.60 -19.04
C LYS A 544 20.03 -12.88 -18.10
N LEU A 545 19.25 -11.96 -18.65
CA LEU A 545 18.17 -11.29 -17.96
C LEU A 545 16.83 -11.85 -18.46
N THR A 546 15.94 -12.17 -17.54
CA THR A 546 14.56 -12.56 -17.80
C THR A 546 13.65 -11.57 -17.09
N CYS A 547 12.88 -10.80 -17.84
CA CYS A 547 11.85 -9.90 -17.32
C CYS A 547 10.49 -10.54 -17.55
N GLN A 548 9.64 -10.53 -16.53
CA GLN A 548 8.30 -11.11 -16.60
C GLN A 548 7.29 -10.25 -15.86
N ARG A 549 6.07 -10.20 -16.38
CA ARG A 549 4.95 -9.58 -15.66
C ARG A 549 4.60 -10.40 -14.42
N ASN A 550 4.39 -9.75 -13.28
CA ASN A 550 3.82 -10.43 -12.13
C ASN A 550 2.33 -10.75 -12.39
N ARG A 551 1.99 -12.03 -12.42
CA ARG A 551 0.61 -12.49 -12.70
C ARG A 551 -0.37 -12.22 -11.57
N LYS A 552 0.12 -11.91 -10.36
CA LYS A 552 -0.72 -11.53 -9.22
C LYS A 552 -0.94 -10.01 -9.16
N GLU A 553 0.08 -9.25 -9.51
CA GLU A 553 0.09 -7.78 -9.50
C GLU A 553 0.51 -7.29 -10.90
N LEU A 554 -0.45 -7.04 -11.78
CA LEU A 554 -0.18 -6.85 -13.22
C LEU A 554 0.63 -5.59 -13.56
N ARG A 555 0.82 -4.68 -12.60
CA ARG A 555 1.66 -3.47 -12.67
C ARG A 555 3.11 -3.70 -12.26
N SER A 556 3.39 -4.83 -11.62
CA SER A 556 4.68 -5.17 -11.05
C SER A 556 5.47 -6.10 -11.98
N LEU A 557 6.80 -6.06 -11.87
CA LEU A 557 7.72 -6.87 -12.68
C LEU A 557 8.55 -7.81 -11.82
N ILE A 558 8.79 -9.00 -12.35
CA ILE A 558 9.75 -9.95 -11.82
C ILE A 558 10.94 -9.97 -12.77
N VAL A 559 12.11 -9.60 -12.26
CA VAL A 559 13.35 -9.62 -13.04
C VAL A 559 14.27 -10.68 -12.46
N THR A 560 14.71 -11.64 -13.27
CA THR A 560 15.70 -12.64 -12.88
C THR A 560 16.97 -12.44 -13.68
N ILE A 561 18.10 -12.33 -12.99
CA ILE A 561 19.41 -12.11 -13.62
C ILE A 561 20.33 -13.28 -13.26
N ALA A 562 20.83 -13.94 -14.30
CA ALA A 562 21.83 -14.99 -14.20
C ALA A 562 23.20 -14.48 -14.66
N LEU A 563 24.22 -14.63 -13.81
CA LEU A 563 25.62 -14.26 -14.05
C LEU A 563 26.51 -15.44 -13.66
N GLY A 564 26.95 -16.24 -14.63
CA GLY A 564 27.71 -17.46 -14.36
C GLY A 564 26.91 -18.47 -13.52
N SER A 565 27.34 -18.74 -12.29
CA SER A 565 26.63 -19.61 -11.33
C SER A 565 25.66 -18.85 -10.40
N LEU A 566 25.65 -17.52 -10.45
CA LEU A 566 24.72 -16.71 -9.68
C LEU A 566 23.42 -16.58 -10.46
N GLU A 567 22.30 -16.89 -9.81
CA GLU A 567 20.96 -16.58 -10.30
C GLU A 567 20.21 -15.83 -9.20
N GLN A 568 19.78 -14.61 -9.48
CA GLN A 568 19.10 -13.77 -8.50
C GLN A 568 17.81 -13.21 -9.07
N ARG A 569 16.74 -13.32 -8.28
CA ARG A 569 15.41 -12.84 -8.62
C ARG A 569 15.09 -11.57 -7.85
N TYR A 570 14.52 -10.61 -8.55
CA TYR A 570 14.13 -9.30 -8.05
C TYR A 570 12.65 -9.06 -8.31
N LEU A 571 12.02 -8.26 -7.44
CA LEU A 571 10.63 -7.83 -7.55
C LEU A 571 10.61 -6.30 -7.61
N LEU A 572 10.15 -5.75 -8.73
CA LEU A 572 9.74 -4.35 -8.81
C LEU A 572 8.23 -4.33 -8.56
N SER A 573 7.84 -4.00 -7.34
CA SER A 573 6.43 -3.93 -6.91
C SER A 573 5.98 -2.50 -6.69
#